data_AF-A0A7H0HCJ4-F1
#
_entry.id   AF-A0A7H0HCJ4-F1
#
_cell.length_a   1.000
_cell.length_b   1.000
_cell.length_c   1.000
_cell.angle_alpha   90.00
_cell.angle_beta   90.00
_cell.angle_gamma   90.00
#
_symmetry.space_group_name_H-M   'P 1'
#
loop_
_entity.id
_entity.type
_entity.pdbx_description
1 polymer ?
#
loop_
_entity_poly.entity_id
_entity_poly.type
_entity_poly.pdbx_seq_one_letter_code
_entity_poly.pdbx_strand_id
1 'polypeptide(L)'
;MTEIVYYVAASLDGRIAGPRGELDWLFAFDQAGTDYGLADFMAGVDAVVMGRATYDAVLGLGWSYGDRPAWVLSHRAPRADRRHRPRPCAGGRSTLPRCSRSAAPRGCAACGSWAVAT
;
A
#
# COMPACT_ATOMS: atom_id res chain seq x y z
N MET A 1 -20.56 5.63 -2.99
CA MET A 1 -20.03 4.58 -3.89
C MET A 1 -18.62 4.27 -3.41
N THR A 2 -18.21 3.00 -3.34
CA THR A 2 -16.82 2.69 -2.94
C THR A 2 -15.90 2.83 -4.15
N GLU A 3 -14.99 3.79 -4.09
CA GLU A 3 -13.93 4.04 -5.06
C GLU A 3 -12.66 3.29 -4.66
N ILE A 4 -11.98 2.70 -5.66
CA ILE A 4 -10.69 2.05 -5.48
C ILE A 4 -9.67 2.85 -6.26
N VAL A 5 -8.74 3.50 -5.54
CA VAL A 5 -7.71 4.33 -6.15
C VAL A 5 -6.36 3.64 -6.06
N TYR A 6 -5.66 3.58 -7.19
CA TYR A 6 -4.27 3.12 -7.27
C TYR A 6 -3.35 4.33 -7.30
N TYR A 7 -2.57 4.50 -6.23
CA TYR A 7 -1.61 5.59 -6.08
C TYR A 7 -0.20 4.99 -5.96
N VAL A 8 0.72 5.40 -6.84
CA VAL A 8 2.06 4.81 -6.95
C VAL A 8 3.07 5.81 -7.52
N ALA A 9 4.32 5.72 -7.05
CA ALA A 9 5.47 6.29 -7.72
C ALA A 9 6.07 5.27 -8.70
N ALA A 10 6.34 5.68 -9.93
CA ALA A 10 6.90 4.82 -10.97
C ALA A 10 8.02 5.56 -11.70
N SER A 11 9.01 4.80 -12.18
CA SER A 11 9.98 5.29 -13.14
C SER A 11 9.31 5.58 -14.49
N LEU A 12 10.01 6.32 -15.36
CA LEU A 12 9.50 6.66 -16.69
C LEU A 12 9.21 5.44 -17.57
N ASP A 13 9.94 4.35 -17.38
CA ASP A 13 9.72 3.06 -18.06
C ASP A 13 8.66 2.18 -17.35
N GLY A 14 7.96 2.72 -16.36
CA GLY A 14 6.81 2.08 -15.71
C GLY A 14 7.16 1.05 -14.63
N ARG A 15 8.38 1.09 -14.09
CA ARG A 15 8.80 0.20 -12.98
C ARG A 15 8.56 0.88 -11.63
N ILE A 16 8.22 0.07 -10.64
CA ILE A 16 7.90 0.58 -9.28
C ILE A 16 8.81 0.00 -8.21
N ALA A 17 9.74 -0.88 -8.60
CA ALA A 17 10.82 -1.42 -7.81
C ALA A 17 11.92 -1.92 -8.74
N GLY A 18 13.16 -1.99 -8.26
CA GLY A 18 14.24 -2.64 -8.99
C GLY A 18 14.13 -4.17 -9.00
N PRO A 19 15.00 -4.88 -9.75
CA PRO A 19 14.92 -6.34 -9.93
C PRO A 19 14.94 -7.18 -8.65
N ARG A 20 15.42 -6.64 -7.53
CA ARG A 20 15.43 -7.30 -6.21
C ARG A 20 14.49 -6.63 -5.20
N GLY A 21 13.61 -5.73 -5.64
CA GLY A 21 12.70 -5.00 -4.78
C GLY A 21 13.29 -3.70 -4.20
N GLU A 22 14.45 -3.27 -4.68
CA GLU A 22 15.13 -2.06 -4.21
C GLU A 22 14.39 -0.77 -4.62
N LEU A 23 14.51 0.24 -3.75
CA LEU A 23 13.87 1.55 -3.87
C LEU A 23 14.87 2.71 -3.84
N ASP A 24 16.17 2.42 -3.89
CA ASP A 24 17.22 3.43 -3.82
C ASP A 24 17.07 4.49 -4.92
N TRP A 25 16.62 4.05 -6.11
CA TRP A 25 16.32 4.94 -7.23
C TRP A 25 15.19 5.93 -6.91
N LEU A 26 14.20 5.54 -6.09
CA LEU A 26 13.08 6.38 -5.71
C LEU A 26 13.53 7.45 -4.72
N PHE A 27 14.29 7.04 -3.70
CA PHE A 27 14.82 7.94 -2.68
C PHE A 27 15.85 8.93 -3.20
N ALA A 28 16.52 8.62 -4.32
CA ALA A 28 17.41 9.57 -4.98
C ALA A 28 16.70 10.85 -5.47
N PHE A 29 15.37 10.80 -5.63
CA PHE A 29 14.53 11.95 -6.01
C PHE A 29 13.74 12.52 -4.85
N ASP A 30 13.90 11.99 -3.63
CA ASP A 30 13.25 12.51 -2.45
C ASP A 30 13.79 13.91 -2.14
N GLN A 31 12.95 14.93 -2.33
CA GLN A 31 13.30 16.31 -2.05
C GLN A 31 12.76 16.69 -0.68
N ALA A 32 13.65 17.12 0.21
CA ALA A 32 13.28 17.53 1.56
C ALA A 32 12.14 18.57 1.53
N GLY A 33 11.00 18.22 2.12
CA GLY A 33 9.80 19.07 2.19
C GLY A 33 8.77 18.83 1.09
N THR A 34 9.01 17.93 0.14
CA THR A 34 8.07 17.59 -0.95
C THR A 34 7.34 16.29 -0.65
N ASP A 35 6.02 16.37 -0.44
CA ASP A 35 5.15 15.23 -0.10
C ASP A 35 4.39 14.64 -1.31
N TYR A 36 4.52 15.25 -2.49
CA TYR A 36 3.85 14.84 -3.73
C TYR A 36 2.32 14.68 -3.60
N GLY A 37 1.71 15.40 -2.64
CA GLY A 37 0.28 15.34 -2.34
C GLY A 37 -0.16 14.05 -1.65
N LEU A 38 0.77 13.26 -1.10
CA LEU A 38 0.47 12.02 -0.41
C LEU A 38 -0.39 12.26 0.84
N ALA A 39 -0.11 13.29 1.64
CA ALA A 39 -0.87 13.64 2.83
C ALA A 39 -2.33 14.00 2.49
N ASP A 40 -2.54 14.86 1.49
CA ASP A 40 -3.87 15.25 1.03
C ASP A 40 -4.63 14.05 0.45
N PHE A 41 -3.96 13.22 -0.34
CA PHE A 41 -4.54 11.97 -0.85
C PHE A 41 -4.97 11.05 0.30
N MET A 42 -4.06 10.81 1.25
CA MET A 42 -4.31 9.94 2.38
C MET A 42 -5.41 10.47 3.32
N ALA A 43 -5.66 11.78 3.38
CA ALA A 43 -6.76 12.37 4.15
C ALA A 43 -8.14 11.88 3.67
N GLY A 44 -8.28 11.57 2.37
CA GLY A 44 -9.50 11.01 1.78
C GLY A 44 -9.57 9.48 1.81
N VAL A 45 -8.54 8.79 2.29
CA VAL A 45 -8.44 7.32 2.27
C VAL A 45 -8.93 6.73 3.59
N ASP A 46 -9.95 5.88 3.52
CA ASP A 46 -10.51 5.17 4.69
C ASP A 46 -9.68 3.94 5.06
N ALA A 47 -9.10 3.26 4.06
CA ALA A 47 -8.41 1.99 4.24
C ALA A 47 -7.36 1.72 3.15
N VAL A 48 -6.39 0.88 3.48
CA VAL A 48 -5.28 0.53 2.59
C VAL A 48 -5.30 -0.98 2.29
N VAL A 49 -5.14 -1.33 1.01
CA VAL A 49 -4.95 -2.72 0.58
C VAL A 49 -3.60 -2.80 -0.13
N MET A 50 -2.74 -3.74 0.24
CA MET A 50 -1.40 -3.86 -0.35
C MET A 50 -1.00 -5.32 -0.54
N GLY A 51 0.04 -5.54 -1.35
CA GLY A 51 0.69 -6.85 -1.46
C GLY A 51 1.58 -7.14 -0.25
N ARG A 52 1.94 -8.42 -0.08
CA ARG A 52 2.88 -8.81 0.98
C ARG A 52 4.24 -8.12 0.86
N ALA A 53 4.79 -8.03 -0.34
CA ALA A 53 6.12 -7.46 -0.53
C ALA A 53 6.14 -5.96 -0.16
N THR A 54 5.10 -5.22 -0.56
CA THR A 54 4.85 -3.84 -0.12
C THR A 54 4.74 -3.73 1.39
N TYR A 55 3.96 -4.61 2.03
CA TYR A 55 3.83 -4.62 3.48
C TYR A 55 5.16 -4.83 4.20
N ASP A 56 5.94 -5.81 3.74
CA ASP A 56 7.26 -6.11 4.31
C ASP A 56 8.23 -4.92 4.12
N ALA A 57 8.16 -4.19 2.99
CA ALA A 57 8.96 -3.00 2.73
C ALA A 57 8.56 -1.81 3.61
N VAL A 58 7.26 -1.51 3.73
CA VAL A 58 6.75 -0.40 4.55
C VAL A 58 7.08 -0.60 6.03
N LEU A 59 7.03 -1.84 6.53
CA LEU A 59 7.46 -2.13 7.90
C LEU A 59 8.93 -1.76 8.15
N GLY A 60 9.79 -1.87 7.13
CA GLY A 60 11.21 -1.49 7.21
C GLY A 60 11.46 0.02 7.11
N LEU A 61 10.58 0.75 6.41
CA LEU A 61 10.69 2.19 6.19
C LEU A 61 9.99 3.03 7.27
N GLY A 62 9.09 2.42 8.04
CA GLY A 62 8.25 3.11 9.01
C GLY A 62 6.80 3.18 8.53
N TRP A 63 5.87 2.89 9.44
CA TRP A 63 4.46 2.84 9.12
C TRP A 63 3.83 4.24 9.04
N SER A 64 3.57 4.71 7.83
CA SER A 64 3.03 6.07 7.57
C SER A 64 1.51 6.12 7.43
N TYR A 65 0.81 4.98 7.49
CA TYR A 65 -0.64 4.92 7.25
C TYR A 65 -1.49 5.20 8.51
N GLY A 66 -0.85 5.46 9.66
CA GLY A 66 -1.53 5.71 10.94
C GLY A 66 -2.35 4.51 11.40
N ASP A 67 -3.50 4.77 12.02
CA ASP A 67 -4.41 3.72 12.52
C ASP A 67 -5.38 3.18 11.45
N ARG A 68 -5.19 3.57 10.18
CA ARG A 68 -6.05 3.10 9.09
C ARG A 68 -5.97 1.58 8.97
N PRO A 69 -7.11 0.90 8.80
CA PRO A 69 -7.10 -0.54 8.64
C PRO A 69 -6.41 -0.92 7.32
N ALA A 70 -5.53 -1.93 7.42
CA ALA A 70 -4.73 -2.41 6.31
C ALA A 70 -5.01 -3.89 6.01
N TRP A 71 -5.14 -4.22 4.73
CA TRP A 71 -5.27 -5.60 4.24
C TRP A 71 -4.05 -5.97 3.43
N VAL A 72 -3.55 -7.18 3.68
CA VAL A 72 -2.43 -7.74 2.92
C VAL A 72 -2.91 -8.90 2.09
N LEU A 73 -2.78 -8.75 0.77
CA LEU A 73 -3.06 -9.80 -0.20
C LEU A 73 -1.85 -10.72 -0.27
N SER A 74 -2.03 -11.95 0.20
CA SER A 74 -0.97 -12.94 0.16
C SER A 74 -1.53 -14.36 0.22
N HIS A 75 -0.81 -15.28 -0.43
CA HIS A 75 -1.07 -16.71 -0.30
C HIS A 75 -0.43 -17.31 0.96
N ARG A 76 0.39 -16.54 1.67
CA ARG A 76 1.06 -16.95 2.93
C ARG A 76 0.73 -15.92 4.00
N ALA A 77 0.76 -16.32 5.27
CA ALA A 77 0.54 -15.37 6.36
C ALA A 77 1.55 -14.21 6.29
N PRO A 78 1.10 -12.94 6.32
CA PRO A 78 2.00 -11.80 6.41
C PRO A 78 2.74 -11.82 7.75
N ARG A 79 3.90 -11.14 7.81
CA ARG A 79 4.62 -10.99 9.07
C ARG A 79 3.73 -10.35 10.12
N ALA A 80 3.73 -10.91 11.33
CA ALA A 80 2.96 -10.35 12.43
C ALA A 80 3.74 -9.17 13.03
N ASP A 81 3.29 -7.94 12.75
CA ASP A 81 3.65 -6.79 13.55
C ASP A 81 2.64 -6.60 14.70
N ARG A 82 3.16 -6.31 15.90
CA ARG A 82 2.35 -6.07 17.11
C ARG A 82 1.69 -4.69 17.08
N ARG A 83 2.29 -3.70 16.41
CA ARG A 83 1.77 -2.34 16.31
C ARG A 83 0.73 -2.22 15.20
N HIS A 84 1.01 -2.82 14.03
CA HIS A 84 0.12 -2.79 12.88
C HIS A 84 -0.25 -4.21 12.47
N ARG A 85 -1.39 -4.72 12.99
CA ARG A 85 -1.91 -6.05 12.62
C ARG A 85 -2.69 -5.96 11.30
N PRO A 86 -2.13 -6.39 10.16
CA PRO A 86 -2.87 -6.41 8.92
C PRO A 86 -3.93 -7.50 8.98
N ARG A 87 -5.04 -7.26 8.29
CA ARG A 87 -6.03 -8.29 8.03
C ARG A 87 -5.54 -9.11 6.83
N PRO A 88 -5.27 -10.42 7.00
CA PRO A 88 -4.90 -11.26 5.87
C PRO A 88 -6.12 -11.37 4.94
N CYS A 89 -5.93 -11.10 3.66
CA CYS A 89 -6.90 -11.42 2.63
C CYS A 89 -6.36 -12.59 1.80
N ALA A 90 -6.85 -13.78 2.12
CA ALA A 90 -6.56 -14.99 1.34
C ALA A 90 -7.44 -15.01 0.09
N GLY A 91 -6.81 -15.12 -1.08
CA GLY A 91 -7.48 -15.18 -2.37
C GLY A 91 -6.79 -14.34 -3.45
N GLY A 92 -7.02 -14.70 -4.72
CA GLY A 92 -6.51 -13.96 -5.86
C GLY A 92 -7.25 -12.63 -6.10
N ARG A 93 -6.99 -11.96 -7.23
CA ARG A 93 -7.53 -10.63 -7.57
C ARG A 93 -9.07 -10.52 -7.47
N SER A 94 -9.80 -11.63 -7.54
CA SER A 94 -11.26 -11.70 -7.41
C SER A 94 -11.78 -11.41 -5.99
N THR A 95 -10.93 -11.44 -4.95
CA THR A 95 -11.31 -11.13 -3.56
C THR A 95 -11.11 -9.66 -3.18
N LEU A 96 -10.40 -8.87 -4.00
CA LEU A 96 -10.21 -7.43 -3.82
C LEU A 96 -11.54 -6.68 -3.54
N PRO A 97 -12.64 -6.91 -4.28
CA PRO A 97 -13.91 -6.23 -4.03
C PRO A 97 -14.58 -6.62 -2.70
N ARG A 98 -14.25 -7.80 -2.15
CA ARG A 98 -14.74 -8.24 -0.83
C ARG A 98 -13.91 -7.59 0.28
N CYS A 99 -12.59 -7.58 0.11
CA CYS A 99 -11.68 -6.94 1.05
C CYS A 99 -11.92 -5.43 1.10
N SER A 100 -12.04 -4.76 -0.05
CA SER A 100 -12.29 -3.30 -0.13
C SER A 100 -13.63 -2.88 0.48
N ARG A 101 -14.71 -3.65 0.28
CA ARG A 101 -16.01 -3.38 0.90
C ARG A 101 -16.02 -3.59 2.41
N SER A 102 -15.25 -4.55 2.91
CA SER A 102 -15.04 -4.70 4.36
C SER A 102 -14.12 -3.63 4.96
N ALA A 103 -13.43 -2.88 4.09
CA ALA A 103 -12.36 -1.97 4.45
C ALA A 103 -12.78 -0.51 4.57
N ALA A 104 -13.59 -0.03 3.63
CA ALA A 104 -13.99 1.37 3.56
C ALA A 104 -15.52 1.50 3.75
N PRO A 105 -16.00 1.76 4.98
CA PRO A 105 -17.42 2.01 5.22
C PRO A 105 -17.90 3.36 4.65
N ARG A 106 -16.99 4.32 4.39
CA ARG A 106 -17.33 5.64 3.85
C ARG A 106 -17.05 5.77 2.35
N GLY A 107 -16.20 4.92 1.78
CA GLY A 107 -16.19 4.63 0.34
C GLY A 107 -14.91 4.92 -0.40
N CYS A 108 -13.74 5.10 0.23
CA CYS A 108 -12.50 5.19 -0.52
C CYS A 108 -11.44 4.22 0.02
N ALA A 109 -11.10 3.20 -0.78
CA ALA A 109 -10.01 2.28 -0.47
C ALA A 109 -8.83 2.57 -1.38
N ALA A 110 -7.68 2.93 -0.80
CA ALA A 110 -6.44 2.98 -1.55
C ALA A 110 -5.93 1.55 -1.73
N CYS A 111 -5.85 1.10 -2.97
CA CYS A 111 -5.09 -0.10 -3.31
C CYS A 111 -3.64 0.34 -3.47
N GLY A 112 -2.87 0.27 -2.38
CA GLY A 112 -1.51 0.76 -2.33
C GLY A 112 -0.60 0.04 -3.32
N SER A 113 0.22 0.84 -3.99
CA SER A 113 1.63 0.52 -4.17
C SER A 113 2.43 1.77 -3.85
N TRP A 114 2.77 1.97 -2.58
CA TRP A 114 4.05 2.60 -2.29
C TRP A 114 5.05 1.45 -2.15
N ALA A 115 5.65 1.11 -3.29
CA ALA A 115 6.63 0.05 -3.56
C ALA A 115 6.16 -1.42 -3.64
N VAL A 116 6.66 -2.08 -4.68
CA VAL A 116 6.68 -3.52 -4.99
C VAL A 116 5.44 -4.12 -5.67
N ALA A 117 5.38 -3.92 -6.99
CA ALA A 117 4.91 -4.94 -7.90
C ALA A 117 6.08 -5.91 -8.13
N THR A 118 5.79 -7.19 -7.96
CA THR A 118 6.63 -8.29 -8.47
C THR A 118 6.69 -8.24 -9.99
#